data_AF-A0A7C4T172-F1
#
_entry.id   AF-A0A7C4T172-F1
#
_cell.length_a   1.000
_cell.length_b   1.000
_cell.length_c   1.000
_cell.angle_alpha   90.00
_cell.angle_beta   90.00
_cell.angle_gamma   90.00
#
_symmetry.space_group_name_H-M   'P 1'
#
loop_
_entity.id
_entity.type
_entity.pdbx_description
1 polymer ?
#
loop_
_entity_poly.entity_id
_entity_poly.type
_entity_poly.pdbx_seq_one_letter_code
_entity_poly.pdbx_strand_id
1 'polypeptide(L)'
;MRLFVSLGGSSINELRFDRGPIYIGRQTGSQVFLPDAKVSRQHAVIYTTRDGSWIIEDLGSANKTYLNQTAIHKSELKNADTIQIADFIIRVSLEEDDVDVNKITQMEDTVVGDQIRKDLHTVERNAEAGDAPPIKFPAKRIKQFCQAMDKITSAKGLQQLYVTLSDLLLGQFQACNVWIGLSKNPNGPMEVQGGRKINTEILQRADLAIPASLNEVQEKHIPLLVHQLPKQITNRGIRSVIISPIMFENNCFGVVYLENSIEHSHYTLAELDYLLIITTFIGCYISKMDKR
;
A
#
# COMPACT_ATOMS: atom_id res chain seq x y z
N MET A 1 -9.62 -18.07 -10.14
CA MET A 1 -10.63 -17.37 -9.30
C MET A 1 -10.12 -16.00 -8.92
N ARG A 2 -10.99 -14.98 -8.99
CA ARG A 2 -10.76 -13.62 -8.50
C ARG A 2 -11.64 -13.35 -7.29
N LEU A 3 -11.09 -12.68 -6.29
CA LEU A 3 -11.80 -12.22 -5.09
C LEU A 3 -11.69 -10.71 -5.00
N PHE A 4 -12.81 -10.02 -4.92
CA PHE A 4 -12.91 -8.57 -4.80
C PHE A 4 -13.31 -8.22 -3.37
N VAL A 5 -12.36 -7.79 -2.55
CA VAL A 5 -12.53 -7.53 -1.12
C VAL A 5 -12.79 -6.05 -0.88
N SER A 6 -13.90 -5.71 -0.23
CA SER A 6 -14.25 -4.36 0.22
C SER A 6 -14.60 -4.33 1.70
N LEU A 7 -14.53 -3.16 2.32
CA LEU A 7 -14.88 -2.91 3.71
C LEU A 7 -15.84 -1.71 3.76
N GLY A 8 -17.06 -1.90 4.26
CA GLY A 8 -18.01 -0.79 4.46
C GLY A 8 -18.37 0.02 3.19
N GLY A 9 -18.21 -0.57 1.99
CA GLY A 9 -18.49 0.10 0.71
C GLY A 9 -17.30 0.78 0.04
N SER A 10 -16.14 0.87 0.70
CA SER A 10 -14.91 1.48 0.15
C SER A 10 -14.01 0.47 -0.61
N SER A 11 -13.04 1.00 -1.37
CA SER A 11 -11.95 0.37 -2.15
C SER A 11 -11.94 -1.17 -2.28
N ILE A 12 -11.98 -1.65 -3.53
CA ILE A 12 -11.95 -3.08 -3.86
C ILE A 12 -10.50 -3.55 -4.05
N ASN A 13 -10.03 -4.47 -3.21
CA ASN A 13 -8.80 -5.24 -3.47
C ASN A 13 -9.15 -6.47 -4.32
N GLU A 14 -8.59 -6.58 -5.52
CA GLU A 14 -8.69 -7.80 -6.34
C GLU A 14 -7.55 -8.75 -5.98
N LEU A 15 -7.88 -9.98 -5.61
CA LEU A 15 -6.92 -11.06 -5.33
C LEU A 15 -7.16 -12.20 -6.31
N ARG A 16 -6.11 -12.68 -6.97
CA ARG A 16 -6.18 -13.78 -7.94
C ARG A 16 -5.60 -15.06 -7.37
N PHE A 17 -6.32 -16.16 -7.54
CA PHE A 17 -5.91 -17.48 -7.09
C PHE A 17 -6.25 -18.54 -8.14
N ASP A 18 -5.24 -19.33 -8.52
CA ASP A 18 -5.41 -20.45 -9.44
C ASP A 18 -5.85 -21.72 -8.71
N ARG A 19 -5.47 -21.87 -7.43
CA ARG A 19 -5.78 -23.01 -6.57
C ARG A 19 -5.72 -22.64 -5.09
N GLY A 20 -6.37 -23.45 -4.24
CA GLY A 20 -6.26 -23.34 -2.78
C GLY A 20 -5.26 -24.32 -2.15
N PRO A 21 -5.13 -24.31 -0.81
CA PRO A 21 -5.96 -23.57 0.14
C PRO A 21 -5.59 -22.08 0.28
N ILE A 22 -6.62 -21.25 0.38
CA ILE A 22 -6.56 -19.79 0.56
C ILE A 22 -7.14 -19.50 1.94
N TYR A 23 -6.30 -19.15 2.90
CA TYR A 23 -6.76 -18.80 4.24
C TYR A 23 -7.22 -17.34 4.28
N ILE A 24 -8.35 -17.13 4.94
CA ILE A 24 -8.96 -15.83 5.20
C ILE A 24 -8.93 -15.58 6.70
N GLY A 25 -8.43 -14.43 7.14
CA GLY A 25 -8.42 -14.09 8.56
C GLY A 25 -7.56 -12.89 8.93
N ARG A 26 -7.56 -12.53 10.22
CA ARG A 26 -6.76 -11.41 10.75
C ARG A 26 -5.32 -11.77 11.10
N GLN A 27 -4.91 -13.02 10.90
CA GLN A 27 -3.51 -13.39 11.05
C GLN A 27 -2.73 -12.94 9.82
N THR A 28 -1.58 -12.32 10.04
CA THR A 28 -0.70 -11.73 9.00
C THR A 28 -0.19 -12.72 7.96
N GLY A 29 -0.36 -14.03 8.16
CA GLY A 29 -0.03 -15.09 7.20
C GLY A 29 -1.21 -15.57 6.33
N SER A 30 -2.40 -15.00 6.49
CA SER A 30 -3.57 -15.34 5.67
C SER A 30 -3.42 -14.72 4.29
N GLN A 31 -3.71 -15.48 3.23
CA GLN A 31 -3.68 -14.99 1.85
C GLN A 31 -4.70 -13.87 1.63
N VAL A 32 -5.89 -14.00 2.23
CA VAL A 32 -6.88 -12.92 2.31
C VAL A 32 -6.83 -12.36 3.73
N PHE A 33 -5.99 -11.33 3.90
CA PHE A 33 -5.76 -10.72 5.20
C PHE A 33 -6.82 -9.67 5.53
N LEU A 34 -7.58 -9.90 6.60
CA LEU A 34 -8.65 -9.02 7.06
C LEU A 34 -8.31 -8.51 8.48
N PRO A 35 -7.63 -7.35 8.63
CA PRO A 35 -7.04 -6.89 9.89
C PRO A 35 -8.05 -6.26 10.86
N ASP A 36 -9.10 -6.99 11.21
CA ASP A 36 -10.14 -6.53 12.15
C ASP A 36 -10.28 -7.49 13.34
N ALA A 37 -10.51 -6.93 14.53
CA ALA A 37 -10.66 -7.70 15.76
C ALA A 37 -11.90 -8.62 15.77
N LYS A 38 -12.95 -8.28 15.00
CA LYS A 38 -14.13 -9.11 14.74
C LYS A 38 -13.82 -10.32 13.86
N VAL A 39 -12.65 -10.37 13.21
CA VAL A 39 -12.24 -11.49 12.37
C VAL A 39 -11.33 -12.44 13.18
N SER A 40 -11.60 -13.73 13.16
CA SER A 40 -10.70 -14.75 13.73
C SER A 40 -9.32 -14.75 13.05
N ARG A 41 -8.30 -15.24 13.77
CA ARG A 41 -6.93 -15.36 13.23
C ARG A 41 -6.91 -16.18 11.95
N GLN A 42 -7.51 -17.36 11.99
CA GLN A 42 -7.91 -18.16 10.83
C GLN A 42 -9.43 -18.22 10.87
N HIS A 43 -10.10 -17.55 9.94
CA HIS A 43 -11.56 -17.37 9.95
C HIS A 43 -12.24 -18.36 9.01
N ALA A 44 -11.77 -18.40 7.77
CA ALA A 44 -12.28 -19.29 6.75
C ALA A 44 -11.14 -19.77 5.85
N VAL A 45 -11.39 -20.82 5.08
CA VAL A 45 -10.50 -21.28 4.01
C VAL A 45 -11.30 -21.50 2.74
N ILE A 46 -10.72 -21.11 1.61
CA ILE A 46 -11.22 -21.48 0.29
C ILE A 46 -10.28 -22.49 -0.35
N TYR A 47 -10.79 -23.59 -0.88
CA TYR A 47 -10.00 -24.62 -1.54
C TYR A 47 -10.71 -25.24 -2.73
N THR A 48 -9.92 -25.84 -3.62
CA THR A 48 -10.41 -26.57 -4.79
C THR A 48 -10.56 -28.05 -4.47
N THR A 49 -11.70 -28.63 -4.82
CA THR A 49 -11.93 -30.08 -4.80
C THR A 49 -11.31 -30.76 -6.03
N ARG A 50 -11.29 -32.10 -6.06
CA ARG A 50 -10.67 -32.88 -7.14
C ARG A 50 -11.37 -32.72 -8.49
N ASP A 51 -12.64 -32.38 -8.47
CA ASP A 51 -13.51 -32.08 -9.62
C ASP A 51 -13.41 -30.60 -10.08
N GLY A 52 -12.58 -29.78 -9.42
CA GLY A 52 -12.32 -28.40 -9.81
C GLY A 52 -13.26 -27.36 -9.19
N SER A 53 -14.26 -27.79 -8.41
CA SER A 53 -15.15 -26.86 -7.69
C SER A 53 -14.40 -26.11 -6.59
N TRP A 54 -14.79 -24.85 -6.38
CA TRP A 54 -14.28 -24.02 -5.30
C TRP A 54 -15.20 -24.14 -4.08
N ILE A 55 -14.63 -24.42 -2.92
CA ILE A 55 -15.34 -24.59 -1.66
C ILE A 55 -14.85 -23.56 -0.66
N ILE A 56 -15.78 -22.88 0.02
CA ILE A 56 -15.50 -22.09 1.21
C ILE A 56 -15.92 -22.84 2.47
N GLU A 57 -15.09 -22.77 3.51
CA GLU A 57 -15.32 -23.42 4.80
C GLU A 57 -14.95 -22.47 5.96
N ASP A 58 -15.87 -22.29 6.90
CA ASP A 58 -15.65 -21.55 8.14
C ASP A 58 -14.85 -22.42 9.12
N LEU A 59 -13.76 -21.88 9.69
CA LEU A 59 -12.84 -22.62 10.56
C LEU A 59 -13.21 -22.50 12.05
N GLY A 60 -14.50 -22.40 12.37
CA GLY A 60 -14.98 -22.21 13.74
C GLY A 60 -14.84 -20.76 14.20
N SER A 61 -15.18 -19.82 13.32
CA SER A 61 -15.03 -18.40 13.61
C SER A 61 -16.04 -17.89 14.64
N ALA A 62 -15.68 -16.82 15.37
CA ALA A 62 -16.54 -16.23 16.39
C ALA A 62 -17.76 -15.50 15.79
N ASN A 63 -17.59 -14.88 14.63
CA ASN A 63 -18.64 -14.07 13.97
C ASN A 63 -19.25 -14.72 12.73
N LYS A 64 -18.92 -15.98 12.45
CA LYS A 64 -19.38 -16.78 11.31
C LYS A 64 -18.98 -16.19 9.94
N THR A 65 -18.96 -17.08 8.96
CA THR A 65 -18.86 -16.76 7.55
C THR A 65 -20.25 -16.80 6.92
N TYR A 66 -20.60 -15.77 6.16
CA TYR A 66 -21.87 -15.70 5.45
C TYR A 66 -21.63 -15.77 3.95
N LEU A 67 -22.43 -16.56 3.23
CA LEU A 67 -22.46 -16.61 1.77
C LEU A 67 -23.85 -16.14 1.32
N ASN A 68 -23.89 -15.09 0.51
CA ASN A 68 -25.15 -14.47 0.05
C ASN A 68 -26.13 -14.23 1.21
N GLN A 69 -25.64 -13.58 2.26
CA GLN A 69 -26.37 -13.24 3.51
C GLN A 69 -26.79 -14.43 4.38
N THR A 70 -26.45 -15.66 4.01
CA THR A 70 -26.77 -16.87 4.79
C THR A 70 -25.52 -17.37 5.50
N ALA A 71 -25.59 -17.62 6.81
CA ALA A 71 -24.48 -18.19 7.56
C ALA A 71 -24.18 -19.62 7.08
N ILE A 72 -22.91 -19.92 6.84
CA ILE A 72 -22.47 -21.23 6.36
C ILE A 72 -21.42 -21.83 7.31
N HIS A 73 -21.37 -23.16 7.32
CA HIS A 73 -20.18 -23.87 7.79
C HIS A 73 -19.28 -24.25 6.61
N LYS A 74 -19.88 -24.73 5.52
CA LYS A 74 -19.20 -25.13 4.29
C LYS A 74 -20.16 -24.98 3.12
N SER A 75 -19.70 -24.43 2.00
CA SER A 75 -20.49 -24.30 0.78
C SER A 75 -19.60 -24.31 -0.45
N GLU A 76 -20.15 -24.77 -1.57
CA GLU A 76 -19.57 -24.50 -2.89
C GLU A 76 -19.74 -23.01 -3.23
N LEU A 77 -18.71 -22.42 -3.83
CA LEU A 77 -18.71 -21.06 -4.36
C LEU A 77 -19.08 -21.07 -5.84
N LYS A 78 -19.94 -20.14 -6.22
CA LYS A 78 -20.33 -19.87 -7.61
C LYS A 78 -19.82 -18.51 -8.06
N ASN A 79 -19.81 -18.31 -9.38
CA ASN A 79 -19.50 -17.01 -9.95
C ASN A 79 -20.49 -15.95 -9.44
N ALA A 80 -20.01 -14.74 -9.16
CA ALA A 80 -20.74 -13.62 -8.59
C ALA A 80 -21.24 -13.80 -7.14
N ASP A 81 -20.88 -14.89 -6.45
CA ASP A 81 -21.21 -15.04 -5.04
C ASP A 81 -20.56 -13.96 -4.16
N THR A 82 -21.22 -13.63 -3.05
CA THR A 82 -20.72 -12.68 -2.07
C THR A 82 -20.50 -13.36 -0.72
N ILE A 83 -19.25 -13.37 -0.26
CA ILE A 83 -18.87 -13.81 1.08
C ILE A 83 -18.82 -12.58 1.99
N GLN A 84 -19.44 -12.67 3.17
CA GLN A 84 -19.35 -11.64 4.18
C GLN A 84 -18.70 -12.21 5.45
N ILE A 85 -17.72 -11.48 5.96
CA ILE A 85 -17.00 -11.77 7.20
C ILE A 85 -16.90 -10.46 7.99
N ALA A 86 -17.62 -10.38 9.11
CA ALA A 86 -17.81 -9.13 9.84
C ALA A 86 -18.27 -8.00 8.89
N ASP A 87 -17.51 -6.91 8.81
CA ASP A 87 -17.83 -5.74 7.98
C ASP A 87 -17.21 -5.84 6.56
N PHE A 88 -16.49 -6.92 6.26
CA PHE A 88 -15.89 -7.17 4.94
C PHE A 88 -16.85 -7.90 4.01
N ILE A 89 -16.86 -7.46 2.75
CA ILE A 89 -17.59 -8.07 1.65
C ILE A 89 -16.57 -8.55 0.62
N ILE A 90 -16.64 -9.82 0.23
CA ILE A 90 -15.74 -10.43 -0.75
C ILE A 90 -16.59 -10.97 -1.90
N ARG A 91 -16.53 -10.36 -3.07
CA ARG A 91 -17.23 -10.86 -4.27
C ARG A 91 -16.34 -11.84 -5.02
N VAL A 92 -16.92 -12.93 -5.49
CA VAL A 92 -16.23 -14.02 -6.19
C VAL A 92 -16.45 -13.88 -7.70
N SER A 93 -15.39 -13.99 -8.50
CA SER A 93 -15.47 -14.18 -9.95
C SER A 93 -14.71 -15.45 -10.34
N LEU A 94 -15.40 -16.37 -11.01
CA LEU A 94 -14.87 -17.65 -11.49
C LEU A 94 -14.66 -17.67 -13.01
N GLU A 95 -15.06 -16.62 -13.72
CA GLU A 95 -14.86 -16.50 -15.17
C GLU A 95 -13.38 -16.30 -15.52
N GLU A 96 -12.92 -17.07 -16.52
CA GLU A 96 -11.70 -16.81 -17.27
C GLU A 96 -11.98 -15.64 -18.22
N ASP A 97 -11.23 -14.54 -18.13
CA ASP A 97 -11.37 -13.48 -19.12
C ASP A 97 -10.84 -14.00 -20.47
N ASP A 98 -11.73 -14.13 -21.46
CA ASP A 98 -11.35 -14.13 -22.87
C ASP A 98 -10.55 -12.84 -23.15
N VAL A 99 -9.27 -13.01 -23.48
CA VAL A 99 -8.37 -11.90 -23.75
C VAL A 99 -8.72 -11.29 -25.10
N ASP A 100 -9.31 -10.09 -25.10
CA ASP A 100 -9.46 -9.29 -26.31
C ASP A 100 -8.12 -8.59 -26.63
N VAL A 101 -7.38 -9.15 -27.58
CA VAL A 101 -5.98 -8.81 -27.94
C VAL A 101 -5.83 -7.46 -28.68
N ASN A 102 -6.91 -6.76 -29.00
CA ASN A 102 -6.82 -5.58 -29.87
C ASN A 102 -6.91 -4.24 -29.13
N LYS A 103 -5.78 -3.79 -28.59
CA LYS A 103 -5.38 -2.36 -28.50
C LYS A 103 -3.91 -2.21 -28.11
N ILE A 104 -3.01 -2.80 -28.91
CA ILE A 104 -1.60 -2.42 -28.93
C ILE A 104 -1.39 -1.54 -30.16
N THR A 105 -1.22 -0.24 -29.93
CA THR A 105 -0.38 0.58 -30.81
C THR A 105 0.06 1.82 -30.04
N GLN A 106 1.25 1.80 -29.47
CA GLN A 106 2.37 2.64 -29.90
C GLN A 106 3.51 2.62 -28.87
N MET A 107 4.71 2.42 -29.43
CA MET A 107 6.03 2.85 -28.95
C MET A 107 6.80 1.92 -27.99
N GLU A 108 7.81 1.36 -28.63
CA GLU A 108 9.05 0.71 -28.24
C GLU A 108 9.65 1.08 -26.86
N ASP A 109 10.30 0.07 -26.27
CA ASP A 109 11.18 0.07 -25.10
C ASP A 109 10.57 0.10 -23.68
N THR A 110 9.66 -0.82 -23.30
CA THR A 110 9.36 -1.08 -21.86
C THR A 110 8.78 -2.49 -21.57
N VAL A 111 9.40 -3.58 -22.06
CA VAL A 111 8.81 -4.93 -21.88
C VAL A 111 8.91 -5.47 -20.44
N VAL A 112 9.86 -4.99 -19.62
CA VAL A 112 10.05 -5.50 -18.23
C VAL A 112 9.18 -4.75 -17.20
N GLY A 113 8.88 -3.47 -17.43
CA GLY A 113 8.15 -2.62 -16.48
C GLY A 113 6.65 -2.90 -16.41
N ASP A 114 6.02 -3.17 -17.55
CA ASP A 114 4.57 -3.38 -17.64
C ASP A 114 4.11 -4.70 -17.03
N GLN A 115 4.96 -5.73 -17.05
CA GLN A 115 4.62 -7.03 -16.48
C GLN A 115 4.70 -7.02 -14.96
N ILE A 116 5.67 -6.30 -14.38
CA ILE A 116 5.75 -6.06 -12.92
C ILE A 116 4.51 -5.31 -12.43
N ARG A 117 4.00 -4.37 -13.24
CA ARG A 117 2.88 -3.49 -12.88
C ARG A 117 1.56 -4.23 -12.65
N LYS A 118 1.28 -5.29 -13.41
CA LYS A 118 0.05 -6.10 -13.28
C LYS A 118 0.03 -6.97 -12.01
N ASP A 119 1.20 -7.22 -11.42
CA ASP A 119 1.37 -8.09 -10.24
C ASP A 119 1.51 -7.29 -8.92
N LEU A 120 1.43 -5.95 -8.95
CA LEU A 120 1.50 -5.13 -7.74
C LEU A 120 0.13 -5.10 -7.06
N HIS A 121 0.09 -5.47 -5.77
CA HIS A 121 -1.11 -5.24 -4.96
C HIS A 121 -1.03 -3.86 -4.31
N THR A 122 -1.70 -2.90 -4.93
CA THR A 122 -1.66 -1.48 -4.54
C THR A 122 -2.94 -1.03 -3.84
N VAL A 123 -2.81 -0.04 -2.97
CA VAL A 123 -3.90 0.69 -2.34
C VAL A 123 -3.60 2.18 -2.52
N GLU A 124 -4.39 2.83 -3.34
CA GLU A 124 -4.39 4.30 -3.46
C GLU A 124 -5.12 4.90 -2.26
N ARG A 125 -4.52 5.93 -1.64
CA ARG A 125 -5.08 6.59 -0.47
C ARG A 125 -5.55 8.00 -0.81
N ASN A 126 -6.73 8.10 -1.41
CA ASN A 126 -7.41 9.37 -1.62
C ASN A 126 -8.14 9.81 -0.33
N ALA A 127 -7.63 10.85 0.33
CA ALA A 127 -8.22 11.38 1.57
C ALA A 127 -9.43 12.30 1.32
N GLU A 128 -9.63 12.76 0.08
CA GLU A 128 -10.69 13.71 -0.29
C GLU A 128 -11.95 13.03 -0.84
N ALA A 129 -11.90 11.72 -1.11
CA ALA A 129 -13.06 10.96 -1.54
C ALA A 129 -14.15 10.96 -0.45
N GLY A 130 -15.42 11.14 -0.83
CA GLY A 130 -16.53 11.26 0.12
C GLY A 130 -16.76 10.01 0.98
N ASP A 131 -16.31 8.85 0.53
CA ASP A 131 -16.37 7.55 1.20
C ASP A 131 -15.00 7.10 1.75
N ALA A 132 -14.00 8.00 1.78
CA ALA A 132 -12.67 7.68 2.27
C ALA A 132 -12.73 7.26 3.76
N PRO A 133 -12.11 6.13 4.15
CA PRO A 133 -12.07 5.75 5.55
C PRO A 133 -11.32 6.79 6.38
N PRO A 134 -11.63 6.96 7.67
CA PRO A 134 -10.95 7.93 8.54
C PRO A 134 -9.44 7.71 8.55
N ILE A 135 -8.69 8.82 8.56
CA ILE A 135 -7.23 8.78 8.75
C ILE A 135 -6.93 8.21 10.14
N LYS A 136 -6.17 7.11 10.18
CA LYS A 136 -5.80 6.45 11.44
C LYS A 136 -4.43 6.92 11.90
N PHE A 137 -4.39 7.58 13.06
CA PHE A 137 -3.14 7.93 13.73
C PHE A 137 -2.93 7.03 14.97
N PRO A 138 -1.90 6.16 15.00
CA PRO A 138 -1.65 5.33 16.18
C PRO A 138 -1.23 6.19 17.38
N ALA A 139 -2.00 6.18 18.47
CA ALA A 139 -1.72 6.97 19.68
C ALA A 139 -0.29 6.76 20.23
N LYS A 140 0.25 5.53 20.11
CA LYS A 140 1.64 5.20 20.50
C LYS A 140 2.71 6.02 19.75
N ARG A 141 2.38 6.62 18.59
CA ARG A 141 3.28 7.42 17.77
C ARG A 141 3.26 8.92 18.11
N ILE A 142 2.38 9.39 19.00
CA ILE A 142 2.27 10.84 19.34
C ILE A 142 3.64 11.43 19.76
N LYS A 143 4.36 10.75 20.67
CA LYS A 143 5.68 11.22 21.12
C LYS A 143 6.69 11.28 19.98
N GLN A 144 6.74 10.25 19.14
CA GLN A 144 7.65 10.18 17.97
C GLN A 144 7.32 11.26 16.94
N PHE A 145 6.04 11.55 16.76
CA PHE A 145 5.54 12.59 15.87
C PHE A 145 5.94 13.99 16.36
N CYS A 146 5.74 14.31 17.64
CA CYS A 146 6.17 15.60 18.19
C CYS A 146 7.69 15.79 18.04
N GLN A 147 8.48 14.76 18.33
CA GLN A 147 9.95 14.78 18.15
C GLN A 147 10.35 14.93 16.68
N ALA A 148 9.61 14.31 15.76
CA ALA A 148 9.79 14.46 14.33
C ALA A 148 9.54 15.91 13.90
N MET A 149 8.43 16.52 14.32
CA MET A 149 8.07 17.90 13.96
C MET A 149 9.08 18.92 14.48
N ASP A 150 9.57 18.75 15.71
CA ASP A 150 10.61 19.61 16.29
C ASP A 150 11.91 19.60 15.45
N LYS A 151 12.38 18.41 15.07
CA LYS A 151 13.56 18.25 14.21
C LYS A 151 13.34 18.83 12.81
N ILE A 152 12.19 18.55 12.19
CA ILE A 152 11.85 19.02 10.85
C ILE A 152 11.80 20.55 10.82
N THR A 153 11.12 21.17 11.79
CA THR A 153 10.95 22.63 11.81
C THR A 153 12.23 23.39 12.15
N SER A 154 13.23 22.70 12.70
CA SER A 154 14.58 23.23 12.98
C SER A 154 15.51 23.23 11.76
N ALA A 155 15.13 22.58 10.65
CA ALA A 155 16.00 22.43 9.48
C ALA A 155 16.08 23.70 8.61
N LYS A 156 17.26 24.31 8.51
CA LYS A 156 17.50 25.53 7.72
C LYS A 156 17.71 25.18 6.24
N GLY A 157 16.61 25.05 5.51
CA GLY A 157 16.59 24.82 4.06
C GLY A 157 16.48 23.35 3.65
N LEU A 158 16.33 23.12 2.34
CA LEU A 158 16.00 21.80 1.80
C LEU A 158 17.06 20.73 2.07
N GLN A 159 18.35 21.09 2.03
CA GLN A 159 19.43 20.11 2.25
C GLN A 159 19.42 19.55 3.69
N GLN A 160 19.28 20.42 4.69
CA GLN A 160 19.22 19.99 6.09
C GLN A 160 17.91 19.22 6.36
N LEU A 161 16.82 19.65 5.72
CA LEU A 161 15.53 18.96 5.80
C LEU A 161 15.65 17.54 5.21
N TYR A 162 16.26 17.37 4.03
CA TYR A 162 16.51 16.07 3.41
C TYR A 162 17.26 15.10 4.34
N VAL A 163 18.35 15.56 4.98
CA VAL A 163 19.13 14.73 5.92
C VAL A 163 18.25 14.35 7.12
N THR A 164 17.56 15.32 7.71
CA THR A 164 16.69 15.12 8.87
C THR A 164 15.56 14.12 8.57
N LEU A 165 14.92 14.26 7.41
CA LEU A 165 13.86 13.35 6.96
C LEU A 165 14.40 11.96 6.70
N SER A 166 15.56 11.85 6.05
CA SER A 166 16.18 10.55 5.79
C SER A 166 16.43 9.77 7.09
N ASP A 167 16.91 10.43 8.15
CA ASP A 167 17.16 9.79 9.46
C ASP A 167 15.85 9.39 10.16
N LEU A 168 14.89 10.31 10.16
CA LEU A 168 13.59 10.13 10.80
C LEU A 168 12.82 8.98 10.15
N LEU A 169 12.74 8.96 8.82
CA LEU A 169 11.94 7.99 8.08
C LEU A 169 12.51 6.57 8.22
N LEU A 170 13.83 6.41 8.09
CA LEU A 170 14.50 5.12 8.36
C LEU A 170 14.21 4.63 9.79
N GLY A 171 14.30 5.52 10.78
CA GLY A 171 14.11 5.15 12.19
C GLY A 171 12.66 4.88 12.59
N GLN A 172 11.68 5.60 12.05
CA GLN A 172 10.28 5.52 12.51
C GLN A 172 9.40 4.54 11.73
N PHE A 173 9.80 4.17 10.51
CA PHE A 173 9.01 3.34 9.61
C PHE A 173 9.57 1.93 9.43
N GLN A 174 10.64 1.54 10.13
CA GLN A 174 11.34 0.27 9.84
C GLN A 174 11.74 0.18 8.35
N ALA A 175 12.03 1.34 7.75
CA ALA A 175 12.38 1.41 6.35
C ALA A 175 13.81 0.91 6.20
N CYS A 176 14.01 -0.02 5.27
CA CYS A 176 15.34 -0.45 4.85
C CYS A 176 15.93 0.51 3.81
N ASN A 177 15.08 1.18 3.03
CA ASN A 177 15.44 2.14 2.00
C ASN A 177 14.48 3.33 2.05
N VAL A 178 15.03 4.53 1.90
CA VAL A 178 14.27 5.78 1.71
C VAL A 178 14.76 6.47 0.46
N TRP A 179 13.84 7.09 -0.29
CA TRP A 179 14.14 8.04 -1.34
C TRP A 179 13.26 9.27 -1.18
N ILE A 180 13.85 10.46 -1.32
CA ILE A 180 13.18 11.74 -1.08
C ILE A 180 13.52 12.68 -2.23
N GLY A 181 12.52 13.37 -2.74
CA GLY A 181 12.68 14.56 -3.56
C GLY A 181 11.99 15.75 -2.89
N LEU A 182 12.64 16.91 -2.88
CA LEU A 182 12.17 18.16 -2.30
C LEU A 182 12.38 19.32 -3.29
N SER A 183 11.42 20.25 -3.32
CA SER A 183 11.49 21.50 -4.08
C SER A 183 10.80 22.61 -3.31
N LYS A 184 11.33 23.84 -3.36
CA LYS A 184 10.63 25.04 -2.90
C LYS A 184 9.65 25.53 -3.96
N ASN A 185 9.96 25.30 -5.23
CA ASN A 185 9.06 25.60 -6.33
C ASN A 185 8.00 24.48 -6.48
N PRO A 186 6.73 24.73 -6.11
CA PRO A 186 5.73 23.69 -6.16
C PRO A 186 5.50 23.20 -7.58
N ASN A 187 5.26 21.90 -7.74
CA ASN A 187 5.06 21.19 -9.00
C ASN A 187 6.25 21.30 -9.98
N GLY A 188 7.37 21.88 -9.54
CA GLY A 188 8.60 22.02 -10.30
C GLY A 188 9.55 20.82 -10.15
N PRO A 189 10.72 20.87 -10.79
CA PRO A 189 11.75 19.86 -10.59
C PRO A 189 12.22 19.83 -9.13
N MET A 190 12.65 18.65 -8.68
CA MET A 190 13.22 18.48 -7.34
C MET A 190 14.60 19.17 -7.26
N GLU A 191 14.73 20.14 -6.36
CA GLU A 191 15.98 20.85 -6.09
C GLU A 191 16.95 20.02 -5.27
N VAL A 192 16.43 19.24 -4.31
CA VAL A 192 17.20 18.29 -3.51
C VAL A 192 16.53 16.93 -3.63
N GLN A 193 17.29 15.93 -4.06
CA GLN A 193 16.79 14.57 -4.16
C GLN A 193 17.89 13.55 -3.88
N GLY A 194 17.50 12.38 -3.39
CA GLY A 194 18.42 11.29 -3.12
C GLY A 194 17.77 10.14 -2.39
N GLY A 195 18.42 8.98 -2.47
CA GLY A 195 18.06 7.81 -1.69
C GLY A 195 19.15 7.42 -0.72
N ARG A 196 18.75 6.80 0.38
CA ARG A 196 19.65 6.24 1.38
C ARG A 196 19.09 4.93 1.92
N LYS A 197 19.97 3.95 2.08
CA LYS A 197 19.67 2.69 2.74
C LYS A 197 19.86 2.81 4.27
N ILE A 198 19.32 1.88 5.03
CA ILE A 198 19.46 1.83 6.49
C ILE A 198 20.92 1.65 6.93
N ASN A 199 21.75 1.01 6.10
CA ASN A 199 23.19 0.88 6.31
C ASN A 199 23.99 2.13 5.87
N THR A 200 23.31 3.25 5.59
CA THR A 200 23.86 4.55 5.15
C THR A 200 24.38 4.62 3.71
N GLU A 201 24.37 3.52 2.96
CA GLU A 201 24.71 3.54 1.54
C GLU A 201 23.75 4.45 0.75
N ILE A 202 24.29 5.07 -0.30
CA ILE A 202 23.50 5.83 -1.26
C ILE A 202 22.65 4.85 -2.07
N LEU A 203 21.39 5.21 -2.28
CA LEU A 203 20.45 4.46 -3.12
C LEU A 203 20.09 5.30 -4.34
N GLN A 204 20.39 4.80 -5.54
CA GLN A 204 20.00 5.47 -6.77
C GLN A 204 18.52 5.25 -7.05
N ARG A 205 17.88 6.21 -7.73
CA ARG A 205 16.46 6.10 -8.11
C ARG A 205 16.19 4.87 -8.98
N ALA A 206 17.14 4.48 -9.83
CA ALA A 206 17.02 3.31 -10.69
C ALA A 206 17.02 1.98 -9.90
N ASP A 207 17.56 1.99 -8.68
CA ASP A 207 17.68 0.80 -7.84
C ASP A 207 16.44 0.55 -6.97
N LEU A 208 15.46 1.47 -6.96
CA LEU A 208 14.20 1.28 -6.25
C LEU A 208 13.48 0.02 -6.75
N ALA A 209 12.67 -0.58 -5.88
CA ALA A 209 11.86 -1.74 -6.21
C ALA A 209 10.86 -1.44 -7.33
N ILE A 210 10.23 -0.27 -7.26
CA ILE A 210 9.17 0.16 -8.19
C ILE A 210 9.30 1.66 -8.55
N PRO A 211 10.34 2.07 -9.28
CA PRO A 211 10.60 3.48 -9.57
C PRO A 211 9.50 4.15 -10.40
N ALA A 212 8.77 3.39 -11.22
CA ALA A 212 7.65 3.91 -12.01
C ALA A 212 6.49 4.41 -11.14
N SER A 213 6.20 3.74 -10.02
CA SER A 213 5.16 4.16 -9.08
C SER A 213 5.49 5.48 -8.38
N LEU A 214 6.77 5.82 -8.25
CA LEU A 214 7.18 7.12 -7.74
C LEU A 214 6.77 8.25 -8.70
N ASN A 215 6.97 8.06 -10.02
CA ASN A 215 6.55 9.03 -11.04
C ASN A 215 5.04 9.24 -11.01
N GLU A 216 4.29 8.14 -10.93
CA GLU A 216 2.84 8.16 -10.91
C GLU A 216 2.28 8.94 -9.71
N VAL A 217 2.88 8.78 -8.53
CA VAL A 217 2.49 9.55 -7.33
C VAL A 217 2.87 11.03 -7.47
N GLN A 218 4.01 11.33 -8.11
CA GLN A 218 4.39 12.72 -8.40
C GLN A 218 3.42 13.40 -9.39
N GLU A 219 2.88 12.66 -10.36
CA GLU A 219 1.95 13.20 -11.36
C GLU A 219 0.51 13.29 -10.84
N LYS A 220 0.03 12.24 -10.16
CA LYS A 220 -1.36 12.15 -9.70
C LYS A 220 -1.59 12.80 -8.34
N HIS A 221 -0.52 13.00 -7.55
CA HIS A 221 -0.59 13.45 -6.16
C HIS A 221 -1.40 12.56 -5.22
N ILE A 222 -1.57 11.27 -5.56
CA ILE A 222 -2.30 10.29 -4.75
C ILE A 222 -1.28 9.42 -4.00
N PRO A 223 -1.27 9.41 -2.65
CA PRO A 223 -0.42 8.50 -1.89
C PRO A 223 -0.71 7.03 -2.20
N LEU A 224 0.33 6.20 -2.19
CA LEU A 224 0.28 4.81 -2.63
C LEU A 224 0.88 3.87 -1.58
N LEU A 225 0.16 2.81 -1.24
CA LEU A 225 0.68 1.65 -0.53
C LEU A 225 0.78 0.49 -1.51
N VAL A 226 1.94 -0.16 -1.60
CA VAL A 226 2.13 -1.41 -2.32
C VAL A 226 2.37 -2.50 -1.30
N HIS A 227 1.30 -3.21 -0.97
CA HIS A 227 1.30 -4.17 0.13
C HIS A 227 2.00 -5.47 -0.24
N GLN A 228 1.97 -5.88 -1.51
CA GLN A 228 2.68 -7.07 -1.98
C GLN A 228 3.44 -6.76 -3.26
N LEU A 229 4.70 -7.19 -3.29
CA LEU A 229 5.60 -7.03 -4.42
C LEU A 229 5.81 -8.39 -5.12
N PRO A 230 6.05 -8.39 -6.44
CA PRO A 230 6.42 -9.58 -7.19
C PRO A 230 7.59 -10.35 -6.56
N LYS A 231 7.62 -11.67 -6.78
CA LYS A 231 8.68 -12.55 -6.25
C LYS A 231 10.09 -12.08 -6.61
N GLN A 232 10.28 -11.54 -7.81
CA GLN A 232 11.58 -11.03 -8.25
C GLN A 232 12.09 -9.88 -7.35
N ILE A 233 11.19 -9.04 -6.87
CA ILE A 233 11.50 -7.92 -5.96
C ILE A 233 11.65 -8.43 -4.52
N THR A 234 10.75 -9.30 -4.06
CA THR A 234 10.85 -9.86 -2.70
C THR A 234 12.10 -10.72 -2.50
N ASN A 235 12.61 -11.37 -3.55
CA ASN A 235 13.90 -12.06 -3.55
C ASN A 235 15.10 -11.13 -3.36
N ARG A 236 14.96 -9.82 -3.66
CA ARG A 236 15.95 -8.78 -3.34
C ARG A 236 15.86 -8.33 -1.88
N GLY A 237 14.97 -8.93 -1.08
CA GLY A 237 14.79 -8.64 0.34
C GLY A 237 13.77 -7.54 0.65
N ILE A 238 13.06 -7.00 -0.36
CA ILE A 238 12.08 -5.92 -0.17
C ILE A 238 10.66 -6.49 -0.01
N ARG A 239 9.95 -6.07 1.03
CA ARG A 239 8.64 -6.62 1.42
C ARG A 239 7.47 -5.83 0.86
N SER A 240 7.49 -4.51 1.06
CA SER A 240 6.42 -3.60 0.66
C SER A 240 6.94 -2.18 0.53
N VAL A 241 6.14 -1.33 -0.12
CA VAL A 241 6.49 0.06 -0.39
C VAL A 241 5.36 0.99 0.02
N ILE A 242 5.67 2.15 0.57
CA ILE A 242 4.74 3.28 0.69
C ILE A 242 5.34 4.52 0.04
N ILE A 243 4.50 5.30 -0.63
CA ILE A 243 4.87 6.51 -1.35
C ILE A 243 3.88 7.59 -0.97
N SER A 244 4.38 8.77 -0.60
CA SER A 244 3.54 9.91 -0.26
C SER A 244 4.07 11.19 -0.90
N PRO A 245 3.23 11.94 -1.63
CA PRO A 245 3.58 13.27 -2.11
C PRO A 245 3.64 14.23 -0.92
N ILE A 246 4.50 15.25 -1.04
CA ILE A 246 4.63 16.31 -0.04
C ILE A 246 3.71 17.45 -0.47
N MET A 247 2.46 17.38 -0.03
CA MET A 247 1.40 18.31 -0.42
C MET A 247 1.18 19.40 0.62
N PHE A 248 0.86 20.60 0.17
CA PHE A 248 0.19 21.61 0.99
C PHE A 248 -0.80 22.39 0.13
N GLU A 249 -2.07 22.33 0.52
CA GLU A 249 -3.18 22.71 -0.37
C GLU A 249 -3.04 21.95 -1.70
N ASN A 250 -3.13 22.64 -2.84
CA ASN A 250 -3.02 22.05 -4.17
C ASN A 250 -1.58 22.03 -4.73
N ASN A 251 -0.57 22.28 -3.89
CA ASN A 251 0.82 22.40 -4.30
C ASN A 251 1.65 21.20 -3.86
N CYS A 252 2.36 20.57 -4.80
CA CYS A 252 3.28 19.48 -4.53
C CYS A 252 4.73 19.99 -4.40
N PHE A 253 5.32 19.84 -3.22
CA PHE A 253 6.69 20.26 -2.92
C PHE A 253 7.69 19.10 -2.97
N GLY A 254 7.25 17.90 -3.33
CA GLY A 254 8.12 16.74 -3.41
C GLY A 254 7.43 15.41 -3.20
N VAL A 255 8.24 14.38 -2.96
CA VAL A 255 7.76 13.01 -2.76
C VAL A 255 8.68 12.26 -1.80
N VAL A 256 8.09 11.40 -0.98
CA VAL A 256 8.78 10.44 -0.11
C VAL A 256 8.42 9.04 -0.55
N TYR A 257 9.43 8.17 -0.63
CA TYR A 257 9.32 6.77 -1.01
C TYR A 257 10.04 5.92 0.03
N LEU A 258 9.36 4.92 0.59
CA LEU A 258 9.91 4.04 1.62
C LEU A 258 9.72 2.58 1.24
N GLU A 259 10.77 1.79 1.42
CA GLU A 259 10.73 0.33 1.32
C GLU A 259 11.06 -0.27 2.67
N ASN A 260 10.39 -1.34 3.06
CA ASN A 260 10.80 -2.15 4.20
C ASN A 260 11.24 -3.55 3.76
N SER A 261 12.02 -4.20 4.61
CA SER A 261 12.57 -5.51 4.30
C SER A 261 11.60 -6.64 4.65
N ILE A 262 11.87 -7.83 4.11
CA ILE A 262 11.16 -9.08 4.43
C ILE A 262 11.30 -9.54 5.89
N GLU A 263 12.22 -8.94 6.65
CA GLU A 263 12.38 -9.17 8.10
C GLU A 263 11.27 -8.49 8.92
N HIS A 264 10.51 -7.58 8.28
CA HIS A 264 9.43 -6.84 8.89
C HIS A 264 8.07 -7.22 8.30
N SER A 265 7.00 -6.87 9.02
CA SER A 265 5.63 -6.99 8.48
C SER A 265 5.43 -5.99 7.35
N HIS A 266 4.54 -6.27 6.40
CA HIS A 266 4.22 -5.31 5.35
C HIS A 266 3.76 -3.98 5.94
N TYR A 267 4.03 -2.90 5.21
CA TYR A 267 3.41 -1.63 5.47
C TYR A 267 1.88 -1.73 5.41
N THR A 268 1.26 -0.99 6.30
CA THR A 268 -0.18 -0.93 6.50
C THR A 268 -0.73 0.43 6.08
N LEU A 269 -2.04 0.52 5.88
CA LEU A 269 -2.70 1.80 5.60
C LEU A 269 -2.47 2.81 6.74
N ALA A 270 -2.38 2.34 8.00
CA ALA A 270 -2.08 3.22 9.14
C ALA A 270 -0.66 3.81 9.10
N GLU A 271 0.30 3.12 8.47
CA GLU A 271 1.64 3.66 8.25
C GLU A 271 1.66 4.65 7.08
N LEU A 272 0.91 4.37 6.01
CA LEU A 272 0.71 5.36 4.94
C LEU A 272 0.00 6.62 5.46
N ASP A 273 -1.04 6.47 6.29
CA ASP A 273 -1.74 7.58 6.94
C ASP A 273 -0.78 8.39 7.86
N TYR A 274 0.09 7.71 8.61
CA TYR A 274 1.11 8.37 9.42
C TYR A 274 2.13 9.14 8.57
N LEU A 275 2.59 8.54 7.48
CA LEU A 275 3.49 9.20 6.52
C LEU A 275 2.82 10.41 5.88
N LEU A 276 1.57 10.27 5.45
CA LEU A 276 0.76 11.34 4.86
C LEU A 276 0.68 12.55 5.79
N ILE A 277 0.41 12.33 7.08
CA ILE A 277 0.39 13.42 8.06
C ILE A 277 1.75 14.12 8.11
N ILE A 278 2.85 13.36 8.22
CA ILE A 278 4.20 13.93 8.23
C ILE A 278 4.47 14.74 6.95
N THR A 279 4.17 14.21 5.77
CA THR A 279 4.43 14.87 4.49
C THR A 279 3.57 16.11 4.28
N THR A 280 2.31 16.13 4.76
CA THR A 280 1.48 17.34 4.77
C THR A 280 2.10 18.45 5.64
N PHE A 281 2.60 18.12 6.83
CA PHE A 281 3.29 19.10 7.68
C PHE A 281 4.58 19.61 7.02
N ILE A 282 5.33 18.74 6.35
CA ILE A 282 6.53 19.13 5.60
C ILE A 282 6.17 20.07 4.45
N GLY A 283 5.09 19.80 3.69
CA GLY A 283 4.61 20.71 2.64
C GLY A 283 4.28 22.10 3.20
N CYS A 284 3.59 22.15 4.35
CA CYS A 284 3.29 23.40 5.03
C CYS A 284 4.56 24.14 5.50
N TYR A 285 5.59 23.40 5.89
CA TYR A 285 6.86 23.97 6.31
C TYR A 285 7.67 24.53 5.13
N ILE A 286 7.80 23.77 4.05
CA ILE A 286 8.51 24.19 2.83
C ILE A 286 7.83 25.44 2.23
N SER A 287 6.50 25.49 2.18
CA SER A 287 5.75 26.64 1.66
C SER A 287 5.99 27.96 2.42
N LYS A 288 6.60 27.88 3.61
CA LYS A 288 6.94 29.02 4.48
C LYS A 288 8.45 29.28 4.59
N MET A 289 9.32 28.44 4.00
CA MET A 289 10.78 28.54 4.17
C MET A 289 11.38 29.86 3.65
N ASP A 290 10.78 30.49 2.63
CA ASP A 290 11.27 31.76 2.05
C ASP A 290 10.60 33.01 2.64
N LYS A 291 9.64 32.82 3.56
CA LYS A 291 8.92 33.91 4.25
C LYS A 291 9.50 34.23 5.63
N ARG A 292 10.65 33.66 6.00
CA ARG A 292 11.30 33.79 7.31
C ARG A 292 12.73 34.26 7.20
#